data_AF-A0A1E1W5F8-F1
#
_entry.id   AF-A0A1E1W5F8-F1
#
_cell.length_a   1.000
_cell.length_b   1.000
_cell.length_c   1.000
_cell.angle_alpha   90.00
_cell.angle_beta   90.00
_cell.angle_gamma   90.00
#
_symmetry.space_group_name_H-M   'P 1'
#
loop_
_entity.id
_entity.type
_entity.pdbx_description
1 polymer ?
#
loop_
_entity_poly.entity_id
_entity_poly.type
_entity_poly.pdbx_seq_one_letter_code
_entity_poly.pdbx_strand_id
1 'polypeptide(L)'
;ENGVCIPKKECPSCRGDPNAEAGCGMLCVKKCSNYWKDHLVCPKICEINSCTCKEGLVYDENIKKCVNYWECTQVCGQNEEYSNCTNGGCHGAQYCSDDINKPVKCVKPKECKKGCVCQKGFLRNQNGVCVAQEECPDNEQCK
;
A
#
# COMPACT_ATOMS: atom_id res chain seq x y z
N GLU A 1 29.61 -17.12 -2.97
CA GLU A 1 28.37 -17.08 -3.76
C GLU A 1 28.76 -17.13 -5.24
N ASN A 2 28.22 -18.09 -6.00
CA ASN A 2 28.62 -18.36 -7.39
C ASN A 2 27.93 -17.38 -8.34
N GLY A 3 28.58 -16.26 -8.64
CA GLY A 3 28.04 -15.26 -9.56
C GLY A 3 28.06 -15.77 -11.01
N VAL A 4 26.89 -16.18 -11.52
CA VAL A 4 26.69 -16.47 -12.94
C VAL A 4 26.46 -15.16 -13.68
N CYS A 5 27.33 -14.85 -14.64
CA CYS A 5 27.15 -13.70 -15.51
C CYS A 5 26.14 -14.04 -16.61
N ILE A 6 25.08 -13.25 -16.72
CA ILE A 6 24.10 -13.34 -17.82
C ILE A 6 24.12 -12.03 -18.63
N PRO A 7 23.69 -12.05 -19.90
CA PRO A 7 23.56 -10.82 -20.70
C PRO A 7 22.81 -9.73 -19.92
N LYS A 8 23.23 -8.46 -20.06
CA LYS A 8 22.64 -7.33 -19.31
C LYS A 8 21.10 -7.24 -19.43
N LYS A 9 20.53 -7.71 -20.54
CA LYS A 9 19.08 -7.80 -20.80
C LYS A 9 18.38 -8.92 -20.00
N GLU A 10 19.13 -9.93 -19.58
CA GLU A 10 18.65 -11.09 -18.83
C GLU A 10 18.91 -10.95 -17.33
N CYS A 11 19.70 -9.97 -16.90
CA CYS A 11 19.78 -9.57 -15.50
C CYS A 11 18.35 -9.35 -14.97
N PRO A 12 17.88 -10.11 -13.96
CA PRO A 12 16.54 -9.95 -13.41
C PRO A 12 16.39 -8.52 -12.87
N SER A 13 15.87 -7.66 -13.73
CA SER A 13 15.69 -6.25 -13.49
C SER A 13 14.32 -6.06 -12.86
N CYS A 14 14.16 -5.00 -12.07
CA CYS A 14 12.85 -4.62 -11.55
C CYS A 14 12.12 -5.70 -10.75
N ARG A 15 12.89 -6.48 -9.98
CA ARG A 15 12.38 -7.53 -9.09
C ARG A 15 11.56 -8.59 -9.83
N GLY A 16 11.84 -8.79 -11.12
CA GLY A 16 11.14 -9.75 -11.98
C GLY A 16 9.71 -9.33 -12.34
N ASP A 17 9.37 -8.05 -12.22
CA ASP A 17 8.08 -7.52 -12.68
C ASP A 17 8.05 -7.49 -14.22
N PRO A 18 7.23 -8.32 -14.89
CA PRO A 18 7.17 -8.36 -16.35
C PRO A 18 6.58 -7.08 -16.95
N ASN A 19 5.93 -6.25 -16.14
CA ASN A 19 5.31 -4.98 -16.52
C ASN A 19 6.20 -3.77 -16.24
N ALA A 20 7.40 -3.99 -15.72
CA ALA A 20 8.40 -2.97 -15.48
C ALA A 20 9.59 -3.13 -16.43
N GLU A 21 10.30 -2.03 -16.65
CA GLU A 21 11.54 -2.00 -17.40
C GLU A 21 12.57 -1.12 -16.69
N ALA A 22 13.84 -1.47 -16.86
CA ALA A 22 14.93 -0.64 -16.36
C ALA A 22 15.00 0.64 -17.21
N GLY A 23 15.03 1.79 -16.54
CA GLY A 23 15.03 3.08 -17.21
C GLY A 23 15.44 4.21 -16.28
N CYS A 24 14.82 5.37 -16.53
CA CYS A 24 15.03 6.63 -15.85
C CYS A 24 13.71 6.95 -15.13
N GLY A 25 13.47 6.34 -13.97
CA GLY A 25 12.11 6.33 -13.40
C GLY A 25 12.01 5.88 -11.95
N MET A 26 11.81 6.85 -11.06
CA MET A 26 11.16 6.68 -9.75
C MET A 26 10.54 7.99 -9.26
N LEU A 27 11.07 9.14 -9.69
CA LEU A 27 10.61 10.45 -9.24
C LEU A 27 9.20 10.81 -9.73
N CYS A 28 8.76 10.29 -10.88
CA CYS A 28 7.47 10.65 -11.45
C CYS A 28 6.79 9.49 -12.21
N VAL A 29 6.69 8.34 -11.54
CA VAL A 29 5.91 7.21 -12.07
C VAL A 29 4.43 7.50 -11.85
N LYS A 30 3.57 7.21 -12.84
CA LYS A 30 2.12 7.14 -12.60
C LYS A 30 1.85 6.00 -11.63
N LYS A 31 1.14 6.30 -10.55
CA LYS A 31 0.81 5.35 -9.49
C LYS A 31 -0.68 5.17 -9.39
N CYS A 32 -1.12 4.09 -8.77
CA CYS A 32 -2.54 3.89 -8.48
C CYS A 32 -3.14 5.04 -7.66
N SER A 33 -2.35 5.72 -6.81
CA SER A 33 -2.78 6.91 -6.05
C SER A 33 -2.87 8.22 -6.84
N ASN A 34 -2.38 8.29 -8.08
CA ASN A 34 -2.26 9.57 -8.79
C ASN A 34 -2.44 9.51 -10.32
N TYR A 35 -2.75 8.35 -10.91
CA TYR A 35 -2.77 8.19 -12.37
C TYR A 35 -3.82 9.07 -13.08
N TRP A 36 -4.89 9.45 -12.37
CA TRP A 36 -5.96 10.34 -12.86
C TRP A 36 -5.57 11.82 -12.89
N LYS A 37 -4.38 12.19 -12.39
CA LYS A 37 -3.91 13.57 -12.43
C LYS A 37 -3.36 13.88 -13.82
N ASP A 38 -3.97 14.86 -14.51
CA ASP A 38 -3.58 15.26 -15.87
C ASP A 38 -2.17 15.87 -15.94
N HIS A 39 -1.73 16.53 -14.86
CA HIS A 39 -0.42 17.15 -14.77
C HIS A 39 0.36 16.62 -13.55
N LEU A 40 1.28 15.68 -13.79
CA LEU A 40 2.35 15.39 -12.85
C LEU A 40 3.55 16.30 -13.17
N VAL A 41 3.91 17.18 -12.24
CA VAL A 41 5.12 17.99 -12.34
C VAL A 41 6.31 17.08 -12.01
N CYS A 42 7.00 16.65 -13.04
CA CYS A 42 8.13 15.73 -12.92
C CYS A 42 9.46 16.52 -12.94
N PRO A 43 10.32 16.35 -11.92
CA PRO A 43 11.70 16.82 -12.02
C PRO A 43 12.40 16.18 -13.22
N LYS A 44 13.21 16.94 -13.97
CA LYS A 44 14.04 16.39 -15.06
C LYS A 44 15.22 15.53 -14.58
N ILE A 45 15.32 15.29 -13.29
CA ILE A 45 16.32 14.40 -12.70
C ILE A 45 15.78 12.97 -12.67
N CYS A 46 16.64 11.98 -12.89
CA CYS A 46 16.27 10.59 -12.70
C CYS A 46 17.43 9.76 -12.21
N GLU A 47 17.07 8.71 -11.47
CA GLU A 47 18.01 7.67 -11.06
C GLU A 47 18.20 6.70 -12.23
N ILE A 48 19.45 6.56 -12.68
CA ILE A 48 19.79 5.71 -13.83
C ILE A 48 19.72 4.24 -13.39
N ASN A 49 19.09 3.39 -14.22
CA ASN A 49 18.81 1.97 -13.94
C ASN A 49 17.75 1.74 -12.85
N SER A 50 16.93 2.73 -12.54
CA SER A 50 15.75 2.52 -11.71
C SER A 50 14.62 1.87 -12.53
N CYS A 51 13.56 1.46 -11.86
CA CYS A 51 12.47 0.72 -12.49
C CYS A 51 11.25 1.58 -12.74
N THR A 52 10.83 1.64 -14.01
CA THR A 52 9.61 2.30 -14.44
C THR A 52 8.61 1.27 -14.94
N CYS A 53 7.33 1.60 -14.83
CA CYS A 53 6.30 0.83 -15.51
C CYS A 53 6.38 1.07 -17.02
N LYS A 54 6.12 0.00 -17.79
CA LYS A 54 5.97 0.09 -19.24
C LYS A 54 4.85 1.08 -19.61
N GLU A 55 4.90 1.57 -20.84
CA GLU A 55 3.92 2.54 -21.34
C GLU A 55 2.47 2.09 -21.11
N GLY A 56 1.64 3.01 -20.62
CA GLY A 56 0.22 2.75 -20.31
C GLY A 56 -0.05 2.08 -18.95
N LEU A 57 0.97 1.60 -18.25
CA LEU A 57 0.83 0.95 -16.94
C LEU A 57 1.11 1.93 -15.79
N VAL A 58 0.61 1.57 -14.60
CA VAL A 58 0.75 2.35 -13.37
C VAL A 58 1.36 1.49 -12.27
N TYR A 59 2.13 2.12 -11.40
CA TYR A 59 2.74 1.45 -10.25
C TYR A 59 1.73 1.32 -9.11
N ASP A 60 1.40 0.09 -8.75
CA ASP A 60 0.59 -0.21 -7.58
C ASP A 60 1.49 -0.20 -6.33
N GLU A 61 1.25 0.77 -5.45
CA GLU A 61 2.05 0.93 -4.24
C GLU A 61 1.84 -0.16 -3.20
N ASN A 62 0.75 -0.93 -3.27
CA ASN A 62 0.42 -1.94 -2.28
C ASN A 62 1.06 -3.29 -2.63
N ILE A 63 0.96 -3.72 -3.89
CA ILE A 63 1.59 -4.98 -4.35
C ILE A 63 3.00 -4.79 -4.91
N LYS A 64 3.44 -3.52 -5.02
CA LYS A 64 4.77 -3.12 -5.50
C LYS A 64 5.06 -3.62 -6.93
N LYS A 65 4.04 -3.59 -7.80
CA LYS A 65 4.10 -4.02 -9.19
C LYS A 65 3.45 -3.03 -10.14
N CYS A 66 3.85 -3.07 -11.39
CA CYS A 66 3.20 -2.37 -12.49
C CYS A 66 1.98 -3.16 -12.97
N VAL A 67 0.84 -2.48 -13.02
CA VAL A 67 -0.46 -3.05 -13.39
C VAL A 67 -1.19 -2.11 -14.32
N ASN A 68 -2.28 -2.59 -14.94
CA ASN A 68 -3.19 -1.67 -15.60
C ASN A 68 -3.95 -0.83 -14.56
N TYR A 69 -4.37 0.37 -14.93
CA TYR A 69 -5.06 1.26 -13.98
C TYR A 69 -6.37 0.66 -13.42
N TRP A 70 -7.03 -0.22 -14.18
CA TRP A 70 -8.23 -0.94 -13.74
C TRP A 70 -7.93 -2.13 -12.80
N GLU A 71 -6.66 -2.54 -12.69
CA GLU A 71 -6.18 -3.59 -11.78
C GLU A 71 -5.59 -3.01 -10.49
N CYS A 72 -5.62 -1.68 -10.33
CA CYS A 72 -5.17 -1.02 -9.13
C CYS A 72 -5.87 -1.58 -7.89
N THR A 73 -5.08 -1.92 -6.88
CA THR A 73 -5.59 -2.17 -5.55
C THR A 73 -6.19 -0.90 -4.97
N GLN A 74 -7.05 -1.09 -3.96
CA GLN A 74 -7.69 0.01 -3.26
C GLN A 74 -6.64 0.99 -2.71
N VAL A 75 -6.79 2.26 -3.06
CA VAL A 75 -6.03 3.36 -2.47
C VAL A 75 -6.58 3.62 -1.06
N CYS A 76 -5.72 3.50 -0.06
CA CYS A 76 -6.09 3.76 1.32
C CYS A 76 -6.02 5.25 1.65
N GLY A 77 -6.87 5.67 2.59
CA GLY A 77 -6.95 7.03 3.07
C GLY A 77 -5.80 7.42 3.98
N GLN A 78 -5.92 8.59 4.59
CA GLN A 78 -4.95 9.07 5.56
C GLN A 78 -4.90 8.14 6.79
N ASN A 79 -3.68 7.85 7.27
CA ASN A 79 -3.40 6.97 8.42
C ASN A 79 -3.95 5.53 8.26
N GLU A 80 -4.15 5.10 7.03
CA GLU A 80 -4.51 3.73 6.69
C GLU A 80 -3.36 3.02 5.98
N GLU A 81 -3.33 1.71 6.10
CA GLU A 81 -2.46 0.85 5.32
C GLU A 81 -3.27 -0.24 4.62
N TYR A 82 -2.83 -0.61 3.42
CA TYR A 82 -3.45 -1.69 2.70
C TYR A 82 -3.06 -3.03 3.33
N SER A 83 -4.09 -3.84 3.58
CA SER A 83 -3.96 -5.18 4.11
C SER A 83 -4.51 -6.20 3.12
N ASN A 84 -3.73 -7.26 2.90
CA ASN A 84 -4.21 -8.42 2.14
C ASN A 84 -5.23 -9.26 2.91
N CYS A 85 -5.44 -9.01 4.21
CA CYS A 85 -6.38 -9.74 5.07
C CYS A 85 -6.84 -8.86 6.24
N THR A 86 -7.88 -8.07 6.01
CA THR A 86 -8.47 -7.14 7.00
C THR A 86 -9.21 -7.91 8.10
N ASN A 87 -9.84 -9.03 7.75
CA ASN A 87 -10.61 -9.88 8.67
C ASN A 87 -9.78 -10.86 9.50
N GLY A 88 -8.45 -10.77 9.46
CA GLY A 88 -7.56 -11.60 10.28
C GLY A 88 -7.45 -11.16 11.75
N GLY A 89 -7.83 -9.92 12.07
CA GLY A 89 -7.78 -9.40 13.45
C GLY A 89 -6.37 -9.20 14.03
N CYS A 90 -5.33 -9.45 13.25
CA CYS A 90 -3.93 -9.30 13.68
C CYS A 90 -3.47 -7.84 13.79
N HIS A 91 -4.31 -6.90 13.38
CA HIS A 91 -4.07 -5.45 13.42
C HIS A 91 -4.50 -4.81 14.74
N GLY A 92 -5.03 -5.61 15.69
CA GLY A 92 -5.51 -5.13 16.98
C GLY A 92 -6.85 -4.44 16.89
N ALA A 93 -7.10 -3.52 17.82
CA ALA A 93 -8.24 -2.60 17.76
C ALA A 93 -8.20 -1.77 16.47
N GLN A 94 -9.36 -1.58 15.85
CA GLN A 94 -9.48 -0.89 14.56
C GLN A 94 -10.53 0.23 14.59
N TYR A 95 -11.38 0.26 15.61
CA TYR A 95 -12.41 1.28 15.80
C TYR A 95 -12.24 1.97 17.15
N CYS A 96 -12.61 3.25 17.25
CA CYS A 96 -12.63 3.97 18.53
C CYS A 96 -13.57 3.33 19.57
N SER A 97 -14.54 2.54 19.12
CA SER A 97 -15.44 1.77 19.99
C SER A 97 -14.81 0.48 20.54
N ASP A 98 -13.64 0.08 20.05
CA ASP A 98 -12.98 -1.16 20.48
C ASP A 98 -12.31 -0.95 21.84
N ASP A 99 -12.34 -1.98 22.69
CA ASP A 99 -11.54 -2.01 23.91
C ASP A 99 -10.09 -2.33 23.56
N ILE A 100 -9.22 -1.32 23.66
CA ILE A 100 -7.82 -1.38 23.28
C ILE A 100 -7.00 -2.26 24.24
N ASN A 101 -7.48 -2.44 25.48
CA ASN A 101 -6.85 -3.32 26.45
C ASN A 101 -7.22 -4.79 26.22
N LYS A 102 -8.25 -5.05 25.40
CA LYS A 102 -8.69 -6.39 25.08
C LYS A 102 -7.94 -6.93 23.87
N PRO A 103 -7.19 -8.04 24.01
CA PRO A 103 -6.48 -8.61 22.88
C PRO A 103 -7.45 -9.11 21.81
N VAL A 104 -7.26 -8.65 20.57
CA VAL A 104 -7.96 -9.19 19.40
C VAL A 104 -7.26 -10.48 18.97
N LYS A 105 -8.04 -11.55 18.79
CA LYS A 105 -7.49 -12.83 18.33
C LYS A 105 -7.02 -12.68 16.88
N CYS A 106 -5.73 -12.85 16.66
CA CYS A 106 -5.15 -12.99 15.33
C CYS A 106 -5.50 -14.38 14.77
N VAL A 107 -6.31 -14.40 13.72
CA VAL A 107 -6.74 -15.60 13.01
C VAL A 107 -6.29 -15.54 11.56
N LYS A 108 -6.03 -16.71 10.96
CA LYS A 108 -5.80 -16.85 9.52
C LYS A 108 -7.09 -17.37 8.89
N PRO A 109 -8.00 -16.48 8.46
CA PRO A 109 -9.26 -16.92 7.85
C PRO A 109 -8.96 -17.67 6.54
N LYS A 110 -9.83 -18.62 6.18
CA LYS A 110 -9.71 -19.35 4.91
C LYS A 110 -9.81 -18.39 3.72
N GLU A 111 -10.67 -17.39 3.83
CA GLU A 111 -10.84 -16.33 2.84
C GLU A 111 -10.46 -14.98 3.46
N CYS A 112 -9.47 -14.34 2.85
CA CYS A 112 -9.01 -13.03 3.26
C CYS A 112 -9.72 -11.94 2.48
N LYS A 113 -10.28 -10.97 3.21
CA LYS A 113 -10.80 -9.74 2.63
C LYS A 113 -9.66 -8.74 2.49
N LYS A 114 -9.37 -8.33 1.26
CA LYS A 114 -8.41 -7.25 0.98
C LYS A 114 -9.07 -5.90 1.27
N GLY A 115 -8.29 -4.92 1.72
CA GLY A 115 -8.79 -3.59 2.00
C GLY A 115 -7.88 -2.81 2.95
N CYS A 116 -8.35 -1.67 3.43
CA CYS A 116 -7.56 -0.78 4.28
C CYS A 116 -7.85 -1.02 5.77
N VAL A 117 -6.79 -1.02 6.57
CA VAL A 117 -6.82 -1.06 8.04
C VAL A 117 -6.19 0.23 8.58
N CYS A 118 -6.62 0.69 9.74
CA CYS A 118 -5.93 1.81 10.38
C CYS A 118 -4.51 1.36 10.76
N GLN A 119 -3.54 2.23 10.50
CA GLN A 119 -2.15 2.00 10.89
C GLN A 119 -2.04 1.83 12.40
N LYS A 120 -0.96 1.18 12.86
CA LYS A 120 -0.70 1.00 14.28
C LYS A 120 -0.73 2.36 15.02
N GLY A 121 -1.54 2.46 16.07
CA GLY A 121 -1.74 3.68 16.86
C GLY A 121 -2.89 4.58 16.38
N PHE A 122 -3.56 4.19 15.29
CA PHE A 122 -4.74 4.88 14.77
C PHE A 122 -5.97 4.00 14.86
N LEU A 123 -7.12 4.62 15.07
CA LEU A 123 -8.42 3.96 15.18
C LEU A 123 -9.46 4.69 14.35
N ARG A 124 -10.39 3.92 13.78
CA ARG A 124 -11.45 4.46 12.93
C ARG A 124 -12.54 5.08 13.78
N ASN A 125 -12.80 6.36 13.56
CA ASN A 125 -13.91 7.07 14.21
C ASN A 125 -15.26 6.79 13.50
N GLN A 126 -16.34 7.34 14.05
CA GLN A 126 -17.70 7.23 13.50
C GLN A 126 -17.88 7.80 12.09
N ASN A 127 -17.00 8.71 11.67
CA ASN A 127 -16.99 9.27 10.30
C ASN A 127 -16.21 8.38 9.33
N GLY A 128 -15.69 7.24 9.78
CA GLY A 128 -14.90 6.33 8.95
C GLY A 128 -13.46 6.75 8.74
N VAL A 129 -12.93 7.72 9.50
CA VAL A 129 -11.55 8.22 9.37
C VAL A 129 -10.67 7.65 10.47
N CYS A 130 -9.46 7.21 10.12
CA CYS A 130 -8.44 6.77 11.09
C CYS A 130 -7.78 7.98 11.76
N VAL A 131 -8.10 8.20 13.03
CA VAL A 131 -7.56 9.25 13.88
C VAL A 131 -6.59 8.65 14.90
N ALA A 132 -5.72 9.46 15.51
CA ALA A 132 -4.85 8.97 16.57
C ALA A 132 -5.70 8.38 17.70
N GLN A 133 -5.20 7.34 18.35
CA GLN A 133 -5.93 6.69 19.45
C GLN A 133 -6.35 7.69 20.55
N GLU A 134 -5.50 8.65 20.88
CA GLU A 134 -5.80 9.73 21.83
C GLU A 134 -6.89 10.71 21.37
N GLU A 135 -7.21 10.75 20.08
CA GLU A 135 -8.28 11.59 19.51
C GLU A 135 -9.64 10.87 19.48
N CYS A 136 -9.68 9.59 19.85
CA CYS A 136 -10.96 8.91 20.02
C CYS A 136 -11.71 9.56 21.18
N PRO A 137 -13.03 9.81 21.03
CA PRO A 137 -13.83 10.32 22.13
C PRO A 137 -13.75 9.33 23.29
N ASP A 138 -13.36 9.81 24.47
CA ASP A 138 -13.48 9.03 25.70
C ASP A 138 -14.96 8.64 25.82
N ASN A 139 -15.23 7.35 25.69
CA ASN A 139 -16.56 6.83 25.99
C ASN A 139 -16.79 7.01 27.50
N GLU A 140 -17.25 8.19 27.93
CA GLU A 140 -17.88 8.42 29.24
C GLU A 140 -19.19 7.60 29.42
N GLN A 141 -19.42 6.55 28.62
CA GLN A 141 -20.65 5.74 28.62
C GLN A 141 -20.42 4.24 28.82
N CYS A 142 -19.33 3.85 29.48
CA CYS A 142 -19.28 2.54 30.16
C CYS A 142 -18.98 2.75 31.65
N LYS A 143 -19.98 3.24 32.39
CA LYS A 143 -20.12 3.03 33.84
C LYS A 143 -21.09 1.89 34.09
#